data_AF-A0A8K0LZ50-F1
#
_entry.id   AF-A0A8K0LZ50-F1
#
_cell.length_a   1.000
_cell.length_b   1.000
_cell.length_c   1.000
_cell.angle_alpha   90.00
_cell.angle_beta   90.00
_cell.angle_gamma   90.00
#
_symmetry.space_group_name_H-M   'P 1'
#
loop_
_entity.id
_entity.type
_entity.pdbx_description
1 polymer ?
#
loop_
_entity_poly.entity_id
_entity_poly.type
_entity_poly.pdbx_seq_one_letter_code
_entity_poly.pdbx_strand_id
1 'polypeptide(L)'
;IAQVRELVAEMMLGWEPTVDLSTIRDDLTCRQPGWCFLDKPENNLAGTYKAMARRAWSSSFRGQALAKAGHWLPGPCLAYLGAGVELTTRGFSASHVTAGLPGRGTETTSIRFRNTKLAIRNVFICEGRVIVIISYNKARASNNHAFYVVRYLPDDLDSSIFLYLAYIRPFLDFLANQLELLQYHSNEFLFPDPKHKKRHLTSTQATAALRSLTQDLQTSWTISLYRQAAIAIAKRHISDLIKKRNFYYPSDASTPVRMIAAGVGHHPRTLLKDYAIDRALPARLQPELLEMYRQLSTLWQSWNQQY
;
A
#
# COMPACT_ATOMS: atom_id res chain seq x y z
N ILE A 1 -12.50 1.09 -2.79
CA ILE A 1 -12.11 1.69 -1.49
C ILE A 1 -13.19 1.44 -0.44
N ALA A 2 -14.46 1.74 -0.70
CA ALA A 2 -15.58 1.46 0.22
C ALA A 2 -15.56 0.03 0.80
N GLN A 3 -15.45 -0.98 -0.05
CA GLN A 3 -15.31 -2.40 0.36
C GLN A 3 -14.14 -2.71 1.31
N VAL A 4 -13.05 -1.95 1.26
CA VAL A 4 -11.91 -2.09 2.18
C VAL A 4 -12.24 -1.40 3.50
N ARG A 5 -12.79 -0.18 3.45
CA ARG A 5 -13.19 0.61 4.61
C ARG A 5 -14.25 -0.11 5.45
N GLU A 6 -15.27 -0.66 4.80
CA GLU A 6 -16.35 -1.43 5.45
C GLU A 6 -15.78 -2.66 6.17
N LEU A 7 -14.88 -3.40 5.52
CA LEU A 7 -14.27 -4.58 6.11
C LEU A 7 -13.31 -4.23 7.24
N VAL A 8 -12.57 -3.12 7.14
CA VAL A 8 -11.78 -2.58 8.26
C VAL A 8 -12.68 -2.22 9.43
N ALA A 9 -13.78 -1.49 9.20
CA ALA A 9 -14.72 -1.12 10.25
C ALA A 9 -15.34 -2.34 10.95
N GLU A 10 -15.74 -3.37 10.18
CA GLU A 10 -16.23 -4.65 10.69
C GLU A 10 -15.16 -5.33 11.57
N MET A 11 -13.91 -5.41 11.07
CA MET A 11 -12.80 -6.05 11.76
C MET A 11 -12.28 -5.24 12.96
N MET A 12 -12.55 -3.94 13.03
CA MET A 12 -12.25 -3.14 14.23
C MET A 12 -13.20 -3.43 15.40
N LEU A 13 -14.23 -4.27 15.21
CA LEU A 13 -15.14 -4.73 16.26
C LEU A 13 -15.78 -3.55 17.01
N GLY A 14 -16.21 -2.54 16.24
CA GLY A 14 -16.81 -1.31 16.76
C GLY A 14 -15.85 -0.46 17.59
N TRP A 15 -14.54 -0.57 17.37
CA TRP A 15 -13.56 0.36 17.91
C TRP A 15 -13.15 1.40 16.86
N GLU A 16 -13.27 2.67 17.22
CA GLU A 16 -12.91 3.79 16.35
C GLU A 16 -11.81 4.63 17.02
N PRO A 17 -10.53 4.21 16.93
CA PRO A 17 -9.45 5.01 17.47
C PRO A 17 -9.32 6.30 16.66
N THR A 18 -9.22 7.44 17.35
CA THR A 18 -8.87 8.71 16.70
C THR A 18 -7.41 8.62 16.25
N VAL A 19 -7.19 8.52 14.95
CA VAL A 19 -5.86 8.47 14.35
C VAL A 19 -5.64 9.73 13.54
N ASP A 20 -4.70 10.55 13.98
CA ASP A 20 -4.15 11.64 13.17
C ASP A 20 -2.83 11.20 12.56
N LEU A 21 -2.86 10.82 11.27
CA LEU A 21 -1.67 10.39 10.54
C LEU A 21 -0.57 11.46 10.51
N SER A 22 -0.91 12.76 10.61
CA SER A 22 0.08 13.84 10.61
C SER A 22 1.00 13.80 11.82
N THR A 23 0.56 13.18 12.91
CA THR A 23 1.36 12.99 14.14
C THR A 23 2.26 11.76 14.07
N ILE A 24 1.99 10.82 13.15
CA ILE A 24 2.75 9.58 13.02
C ILE A 24 4.09 9.88 12.36
N ARG A 25 5.16 9.57 13.10
CA ARG A 25 6.53 9.75 12.64
C ARG A 25 7.04 8.49 11.97
N ASP A 26 7.83 8.64 10.92
CA ASP A 26 8.51 7.52 10.27
C ASP A 26 9.95 7.92 9.93
N ASP A 27 10.79 6.93 9.65
CA ASP A 27 12.18 7.09 9.26
C ASP A 27 12.42 6.36 7.92
N LEU A 28 12.58 7.14 6.86
CA LEU A 28 12.85 6.64 5.52
C LEU A 28 14.29 6.10 5.38
N THR A 29 15.15 6.37 6.35
CA THR A 29 16.57 6.06 6.35
C THR A 29 16.89 4.78 7.12
N CYS A 30 16.04 4.42 8.08
CA CYS A 30 16.27 3.30 8.97
C CYS A 30 16.39 1.98 8.19
N ARG A 31 17.50 1.28 8.42
CA ARG A 31 17.86 0.00 7.80
C ARG A 31 17.77 -1.20 8.74
N GLN A 32 17.34 -0.99 9.98
CA GLN A 32 17.24 -2.06 10.97
C GLN A 32 16.31 -3.16 10.46
N PRO A 33 16.75 -4.44 10.40
CA PRO A 33 15.90 -5.55 9.98
C PRO A 33 14.67 -5.67 10.88
N GLY A 34 13.52 -5.94 10.28
CA GLY A 34 12.24 -6.02 10.98
C GLY A 34 11.56 -4.68 11.23
N TRP A 35 12.26 -3.54 11.10
CA TRP A 35 11.74 -2.24 11.51
C TRP A 35 10.70 -1.64 10.54
N CYS A 36 9.68 -0.97 11.09
CA CYS A 36 8.76 -0.05 10.43
C CYS A 36 8.26 1.03 11.42
N PHE A 37 7.38 1.93 10.97
CA PHE A 37 6.84 3.02 11.79
C PHE A 37 6.10 2.55 13.06
N LEU A 38 5.58 1.32 13.10
CA LEU A 38 4.95 0.77 14.31
C LEU A 38 5.94 0.60 15.47
N ASP A 39 7.22 0.40 15.15
CA ASP A 39 8.27 0.16 16.14
C ASP A 39 8.92 1.47 16.62
N LYS A 40 8.47 2.61 16.10
CA LYS A 40 8.92 3.92 16.55
C LYS A 40 8.23 4.27 17.87
N PRO A 41 8.95 4.39 19.01
CA PRO A 41 8.34 4.56 20.32
C PRO A 41 7.41 5.77 20.41
N GLU A 42 7.75 6.88 19.74
CA GLU A 42 6.99 8.12 19.75
C GLU A 42 5.57 7.97 19.16
N ASN A 43 5.34 6.94 18.35
CA ASN A 43 4.02 6.68 17.77
C ASN A 43 3.06 5.96 18.74
N ASN A 44 3.56 5.39 19.84
CA ASN A 44 2.75 4.66 20.83
C ASN A 44 1.88 3.52 20.24
N LEU A 45 2.34 2.88 19.15
CA LEU A 45 1.63 1.79 18.46
C LEU A 45 2.07 0.39 18.91
N ALA A 46 3.06 0.30 19.79
CA ALA A 46 3.51 -0.97 20.33
C ALA A 46 2.42 -1.59 21.23
N GLY A 47 2.05 -2.84 20.95
CA GLY A 47 1.12 -3.59 21.79
C GLY A 47 -0.37 -3.27 21.60
N THR A 48 -0.75 -2.53 20.55
CA THR A 48 -2.14 -2.26 20.14
C THR A 48 -3.00 -3.53 20.01
N TYR A 49 -2.40 -4.67 19.68
CA TYR A 49 -3.07 -5.98 19.67
C TYR A 49 -3.74 -6.31 21.02
N LYS A 50 -3.21 -5.83 22.15
CA LYS A 50 -3.80 -6.06 23.48
C LYS A 50 -5.14 -5.34 23.62
N ALA A 51 -5.26 -4.14 23.06
CA ALA A 51 -6.52 -3.40 23.04
C ALA A 51 -7.54 -4.11 22.14
N MET A 52 -7.13 -4.56 20.95
CA MET A 52 -7.96 -5.40 20.07
C MET A 52 -8.40 -6.70 20.76
N ALA A 53 -7.50 -7.40 21.47
CA ALA A 53 -7.82 -8.64 22.17
C ALA A 53 -8.87 -8.43 23.27
N ARG A 54 -8.74 -7.36 24.09
CA ARG A 54 -9.75 -6.99 25.10
C ARG A 54 -11.10 -6.69 24.45
N ARG A 55 -11.10 -5.95 23.34
CA ARG A 55 -12.31 -5.62 22.58
C ARG A 55 -12.99 -6.89 22.07
N ALA A 56 -12.22 -7.76 21.41
CA ALA A 56 -12.68 -9.03 20.87
C ALA A 56 -13.30 -9.95 21.92
N TRP A 57 -12.84 -9.86 23.18
CA TRP A 57 -13.40 -10.62 24.29
C TRP A 57 -14.85 -10.27 24.65
N SER A 58 -15.27 -9.05 24.32
CA SER A 58 -16.60 -8.50 24.65
C SER A 58 -17.46 -8.24 23.42
N SER A 59 -16.96 -8.58 22.24
CA SER A 59 -17.57 -8.24 20.95
C SER A 59 -17.92 -9.50 20.16
N SER A 60 -18.70 -9.31 19.09
CA SER A 60 -18.99 -10.35 18.11
C SER A 60 -18.44 -9.98 16.74
N PHE A 61 -17.96 -10.97 16.00
CA PHE A 61 -17.64 -10.85 14.59
C PHE A 61 -18.67 -11.67 13.80
N ARG A 62 -19.38 -11.04 12.86
CA ARG A 62 -20.44 -11.68 12.05
C ARG A 62 -21.48 -12.45 12.90
N GLY A 63 -21.91 -11.83 14.00
CA GLY A 63 -22.90 -12.38 14.92
C GLY A 63 -22.40 -13.48 15.86
N GLN A 64 -21.09 -13.80 15.84
CA GLN A 64 -20.51 -14.84 16.70
C GLN A 64 -19.46 -14.24 17.65
N ALA A 65 -19.48 -14.66 18.92
CA ALA A 65 -18.45 -14.28 19.88
C ALA A 65 -17.09 -14.87 19.47
N LEU A 66 -16.01 -14.11 19.63
CA LEU A 66 -14.65 -14.60 19.36
C LEU A 66 -14.06 -15.38 20.55
N ALA A 67 -14.55 -15.13 21.77
CA ALA A 67 -14.09 -15.80 22.97
C ALA A 67 -15.26 -16.03 23.94
N LYS A 68 -15.14 -17.08 24.77
CA LYS A 68 -16.09 -17.40 25.83
C LYS A 68 -15.40 -18.16 26.96
N ALA A 69 -15.77 -17.84 28.20
CA ALA A 69 -15.35 -18.57 29.40
C ALA A 69 -13.83 -18.81 29.49
N GLY A 70 -13.01 -17.79 29.19
CA GLY A 70 -11.55 -17.91 29.27
C GLY A 70 -10.85 -18.36 27.99
N HIS A 71 -11.58 -18.73 26.93
CA HIS A 71 -11.02 -19.38 25.75
C HIS A 71 -11.41 -18.67 24.45
N TRP A 72 -10.49 -18.63 23.49
CA TRP A 72 -10.77 -18.25 22.10
C TRP A 72 -11.57 -19.35 21.40
N LEU A 73 -12.61 -18.98 20.67
CA LEU A 73 -13.47 -19.93 19.96
C LEU A 73 -12.89 -20.17 18.55
N PRO A 74 -12.44 -21.40 18.22
CA PRO A 74 -11.69 -21.65 16.98
C PRO A 74 -12.43 -21.26 15.70
N GLY A 75 -13.72 -21.62 15.58
CA GLY A 75 -14.52 -21.32 14.38
C GLY A 75 -14.64 -19.82 14.08
N PRO A 76 -15.18 -19.00 15.02
CA PRO A 76 -15.24 -17.55 14.87
C PRO A 76 -13.87 -16.89 14.63
N CYS A 77 -12.82 -17.33 15.35
CA CYS A 77 -11.47 -16.80 15.15
C CYS A 77 -10.89 -17.15 13.76
N LEU A 78 -11.15 -18.35 13.25
CA LEU A 78 -10.79 -18.73 11.87
C LEU A 78 -11.54 -17.87 10.85
N ALA A 79 -12.81 -17.56 11.08
CA ALA A 79 -13.58 -16.65 10.23
C ALA A 79 -12.98 -15.23 10.24
N TYR A 80 -12.53 -14.74 11.40
CA TYR A 80 -11.84 -13.45 11.52
C TYR A 80 -10.48 -13.46 10.80
N LEU A 81 -9.70 -14.54 10.92
CA LEU A 81 -8.45 -14.73 10.17
C LEU A 81 -8.70 -14.73 8.65
N GLY A 82 -9.75 -15.42 8.20
CA GLY A 82 -10.19 -15.43 6.80
C GLY A 82 -10.59 -14.03 6.29
N ALA A 83 -11.25 -13.22 7.11
CA ALA A 83 -11.55 -11.83 6.77
C ALA A 83 -10.27 -10.99 6.62
N GLY A 84 -9.20 -11.27 7.37
CA GLY A 84 -7.90 -10.64 7.16
C GLY A 84 -7.27 -10.95 5.79
N VAL A 85 -7.45 -12.18 5.31
CA VAL A 85 -7.03 -12.58 3.94
C VAL A 85 -7.85 -11.86 2.87
N GLU A 86 -9.16 -11.73 3.09
CA GLU A 86 -10.04 -10.96 2.23
C GLU A 86 -9.64 -9.47 2.19
N LEU A 87 -9.41 -8.88 3.36
CA LEU A 87 -9.02 -7.48 3.51
C LEU A 87 -7.73 -7.16 2.76
N THR A 88 -6.71 -8.00 2.89
CA THR A 88 -5.44 -7.79 2.18
C THR A 88 -5.59 -7.95 0.67
N THR A 89 -6.45 -8.86 0.20
CA THR A 89 -6.75 -9.05 -1.22
C THR A 89 -7.49 -7.84 -1.80
N ARG A 90 -8.53 -7.34 -1.11
CA ARG A 90 -9.25 -6.12 -1.51
C ARG A 90 -8.36 -4.88 -1.41
N GLY A 91 -7.53 -4.81 -0.37
CA GLY A 91 -6.54 -3.76 -0.15
C GLY A 91 -5.51 -3.68 -1.27
N PHE A 92 -5.07 -4.83 -1.80
CA PHE A 92 -4.22 -4.89 -2.98
C PHE A 92 -4.90 -4.25 -4.19
N SER A 93 -6.11 -4.69 -4.53
CA SER A 93 -6.83 -4.18 -5.70
C SER A 93 -7.13 -2.69 -5.57
N ALA A 94 -7.56 -2.24 -4.39
CA ALA A 94 -7.80 -0.82 -4.11
C ALA A 94 -6.51 0.00 -4.27
N SER A 95 -5.40 -0.44 -3.67
CA SER A 95 -4.12 0.26 -3.76
C SER A 95 -3.61 0.30 -5.21
N HIS A 96 -3.70 -0.82 -5.92
CA HIS A 96 -3.21 -0.92 -7.30
C HIS A 96 -3.96 -0.03 -8.27
N VAL A 97 -5.28 0.13 -8.08
CA VAL A 97 -6.12 0.94 -8.96
C VAL A 97 -6.05 2.44 -8.62
N THR A 98 -5.95 2.77 -7.33
CA THR A 98 -6.23 4.15 -6.86
C THR A 98 -5.00 4.93 -6.39
N ALA A 99 -3.90 4.29 -5.99
CA ALA A 99 -2.73 4.99 -5.42
C ALA A 99 -1.96 5.86 -6.43
N GLY A 100 -2.27 5.76 -7.71
CA GLY A 100 -1.58 6.46 -8.80
C GLY A 100 -1.45 5.56 -10.02
N LEU A 101 -0.62 5.98 -10.97
CA LEU A 101 -0.37 5.19 -12.17
C LEU A 101 0.22 3.81 -11.81
N PRO A 102 -0.35 2.71 -12.34
CA PRO A 102 -0.07 1.37 -11.85
C PRO A 102 1.36 0.93 -12.18
N GLY A 103 2.02 0.30 -11.20
CA GLY A 103 3.32 -0.35 -11.33
C GLY A 103 3.23 -1.70 -12.05
N ARG A 104 4.37 -2.37 -12.26
CA ARG A 104 4.32 -3.75 -12.78
C ARG A 104 3.78 -4.70 -11.70
N GLY A 105 3.24 -5.84 -12.14
CA GLY A 105 2.69 -6.85 -11.22
C GLY A 105 3.71 -7.29 -10.16
N THR A 106 4.92 -7.66 -10.57
CA THR A 106 5.98 -8.10 -9.65
C THR A 106 6.42 -7.02 -8.65
N GLU A 107 6.35 -5.75 -9.03
CA GLU A 107 6.68 -4.62 -8.16
C GLU A 107 5.56 -4.37 -7.14
N THR A 108 4.29 -4.49 -7.56
CA THR A 108 3.15 -4.18 -6.70
C THR A 108 2.84 -5.31 -5.72
N THR A 109 3.05 -6.57 -6.12
CA THR A 109 2.77 -7.71 -5.22
C THR A 109 3.87 -7.96 -4.18
N SER A 110 5.07 -7.39 -4.37
CA SER A 110 6.21 -7.55 -3.45
C SER A 110 6.47 -6.33 -2.56
N ILE A 111 5.46 -5.46 -2.40
CA ILE A 111 5.51 -4.31 -1.50
C ILE A 111 5.76 -4.79 -0.06
N ARG A 112 6.89 -4.38 0.51
CA ARG A 112 7.29 -4.69 1.89
C ARG A 112 6.71 -3.68 2.86
N PHE A 113 6.19 -4.20 3.96
CA PHE A 113 5.76 -3.43 5.12
C PHE A 113 6.88 -3.29 6.16
N ARG A 114 7.72 -4.32 6.36
CA ARG A 114 8.86 -4.27 7.30
C ARG A 114 10.18 -4.38 6.56
N ASN A 115 11.20 -3.75 7.13
CA ASN A 115 12.58 -3.90 6.65
C ASN A 115 13.02 -5.36 6.71
N THR A 116 13.91 -5.74 5.82
CA THR A 116 14.55 -7.06 5.80
C THR A 116 16.06 -6.89 5.95
N LYS A 117 16.79 -7.98 6.17
CA LYS A 117 18.26 -7.95 6.17
C LYS A 117 18.85 -7.41 4.86
N LEU A 118 18.13 -7.54 3.74
CA LEU A 118 18.63 -7.25 2.39
C LEU A 118 18.03 -5.99 1.76
N ALA A 119 16.94 -5.47 2.31
CA ALA A 119 16.19 -4.38 1.70
C ALA A 119 15.38 -3.59 2.74
N ILE A 120 15.33 -2.27 2.55
CA ILE A 120 14.38 -1.38 3.23
C ILE A 120 12.96 -1.68 2.71
N ARG A 121 11.96 -1.48 3.58
CA ARG A 121 10.53 -1.59 3.25
C ARG A 121 10.10 -0.61 2.14
N ASN A 122 8.86 -0.79 1.69
CA ASN A 122 8.24 0.04 0.65
C ASN A 122 7.14 0.95 1.20
N VAL A 123 6.53 0.62 2.35
CA VAL A 123 5.44 1.39 2.98
C VAL A 123 6.01 2.34 4.03
N PHE A 124 5.65 3.62 3.93
CA PHE A 124 6.08 4.67 4.85
C PHE A 124 4.93 5.62 5.18
N ILE A 125 5.06 6.35 6.29
CA ILE A 125 4.26 7.55 6.56
C ILE A 125 5.10 8.79 6.24
N CYS A 126 4.55 9.70 5.45
CA CYS A 126 5.20 10.95 5.09
C CYS A 126 4.14 12.07 5.01
N GLU A 127 4.35 13.15 5.75
CA GLU A 127 3.45 14.32 5.78
C GLU A 127 1.97 13.95 6.04
N GLY A 128 1.74 13.01 6.97
CA GLY A 128 0.39 12.54 7.29
C GLY A 128 -0.24 11.61 6.26
N ARG A 129 0.52 11.12 5.29
CA ARG A 129 0.04 10.23 4.23
C ARG A 129 0.76 8.90 4.24
N VAL A 130 0.02 7.82 3.97
CA VAL A 130 0.65 6.53 3.64
C VAL A 130 1.18 6.61 2.21
N ILE A 131 2.49 6.42 2.07
CA ILE A 131 3.18 6.37 0.77
C ILE A 131 3.81 5.01 0.52
N VAL A 132 3.85 4.63 -0.76
CA VAL A 132 4.54 3.44 -1.25
C VAL A 132 5.70 3.85 -2.15
N ILE A 133 6.92 3.54 -1.72
CA ILE A 133 8.16 3.80 -2.44
C ILE A 133 8.65 2.51 -3.10
N ILE A 134 8.76 2.50 -4.43
CA ILE A 134 9.23 1.35 -5.21
C ILE A 134 10.54 1.71 -5.90
N SER A 135 11.58 0.90 -5.67
CA SER A 135 12.85 0.99 -6.40
C SER A 135 12.79 0.18 -7.70
N TYR A 136 13.01 0.84 -8.83
CA TYR A 136 13.08 0.21 -10.15
C TYR A 136 14.53 -0.14 -10.51
N ASN A 137 14.83 -1.44 -10.52
CA ASN A 137 16.19 -1.96 -10.71
C ASN A 137 16.62 -2.13 -12.18
N LYS A 138 15.75 -2.00 -13.19
CA LYS A 138 16.22 -2.09 -14.60
C LYS A 138 17.14 -0.92 -15.00
N ALA A 139 17.14 0.17 -14.23
CA ALA A 139 18.10 1.28 -14.38
C ALA A 139 19.51 0.94 -13.85
N ARG A 140 19.67 -0.10 -13.01
CA ARG A 140 21.00 -0.58 -12.58
C ARG A 140 21.77 -1.22 -13.73
N ALA A 141 21.09 -1.95 -14.62
CA ALA A 141 21.72 -2.68 -15.71
C ALA A 141 22.36 -1.78 -16.77
N SER A 142 21.90 -0.53 -16.92
CA SER A 142 22.46 0.40 -17.90
C SER A 142 23.39 1.45 -17.28
N ASN A 143 23.09 1.96 -16.07
CA ASN A 143 23.77 3.14 -15.52
C ASN A 143 24.15 3.00 -14.03
N ASN A 144 24.05 1.82 -13.41
CA ASN A 144 24.40 1.57 -12.00
C ASN A 144 23.56 2.34 -10.94
N HIS A 145 22.37 2.85 -11.29
CA HIS A 145 21.51 3.64 -10.39
C HIS A 145 20.10 3.06 -10.28
N ALA A 146 19.54 3.03 -9.06
CA ALA A 146 18.12 2.72 -8.83
C ALA A 146 17.26 3.99 -8.94
N PHE A 147 16.15 3.89 -9.66
CA PHE A 147 15.13 4.94 -9.78
C PHE A 147 13.99 4.67 -8.80
N TYR A 148 13.43 5.68 -8.13
CA TYR A 148 12.34 5.51 -7.17
C TYR A 148 11.04 6.10 -7.70
N VAL A 149 9.96 5.34 -7.55
CA VAL A 149 8.58 5.78 -7.80
C VAL A 149 7.87 5.85 -6.47
N VAL A 150 7.26 6.99 -6.18
CA VAL A 150 6.45 7.19 -4.97
C VAL A 150 4.97 7.24 -5.37
N ARG A 151 4.13 6.57 -4.58
CA ARG A 151 2.67 6.61 -4.73
C ARG A 151 2.04 7.00 -3.41
N TYR A 152 1.20 8.03 -3.42
CA TYR A 152 0.39 8.40 -2.28
C TYR A 152 -0.92 7.62 -2.33
N LEU A 153 -1.30 6.96 -1.24
CA LEU A 153 -2.63 6.35 -1.15
C LEU A 153 -3.70 7.46 -1.06
N PRO A 154 -4.91 7.26 -1.62
CA PRO A 154 -6.05 8.14 -1.35
C PRO A 154 -6.37 8.19 0.14
N ASP A 155 -6.90 9.31 0.61
CA ASP A 155 -7.17 9.60 2.03
C ASP A 155 -8.06 8.52 2.69
N ASP A 156 -9.14 8.11 2.04
CA ASP A 156 -9.99 7.03 2.57
C ASP A 156 -9.27 5.67 2.68
N LEU A 157 -8.28 5.43 1.81
CA LEU A 157 -7.53 4.18 1.77
C LEU A 157 -6.33 4.22 2.72
N ASP A 158 -5.67 5.36 2.89
CA ASP A 158 -4.51 5.49 3.78
C ASP A 158 -4.89 5.18 5.23
N SER A 159 -6.03 5.69 5.68
CA SER A 159 -6.57 5.47 7.01
C SER A 159 -6.94 4.00 7.20
N SER A 160 -7.58 3.39 6.20
CA SER A 160 -7.93 1.96 6.23
C SER A 160 -6.69 1.06 6.29
N ILE A 161 -5.65 1.37 5.50
CA ILE A 161 -4.38 0.62 5.49
C ILE A 161 -3.62 0.83 6.80
N PHE A 162 -3.63 2.03 7.36
CA PHE A 162 -3.03 2.30 8.66
C PHE A 162 -3.71 1.48 9.76
N LEU A 163 -5.05 1.51 9.85
CA LEU A 163 -5.79 0.75 10.85
C LEU A 163 -5.54 -0.75 10.71
N TYR A 164 -5.48 -1.24 9.47
CA TYR A 164 -5.09 -2.61 9.18
C TYR A 164 -3.70 -2.93 9.75
N LEU A 165 -2.68 -2.12 9.44
CA LEU A 165 -1.31 -2.38 9.87
C LEU A 165 -1.11 -2.22 11.37
N ALA A 166 -1.73 -1.21 11.99
CA ALA A 166 -1.50 -0.84 13.37
C ALA A 166 -2.35 -1.64 14.37
N TYR A 167 -3.56 -2.07 14.01
CA TYR A 167 -4.48 -2.72 14.95
C TYR A 167 -4.88 -4.13 14.51
N ILE A 168 -5.40 -4.27 13.29
CA ILE A 168 -5.97 -5.54 12.82
C ILE A 168 -4.87 -6.58 12.63
N ARG A 169 -3.79 -6.26 11.94
CA ARG A 169 -2.70 -7.20 11.61
C ARG A 169 -1.99 -7.74 12.86
N PRO A 170 -1.57 -6.91 13.84
CA PRO A 170 -1.03 -7.42 15.09
C PRO A 170 -2.01 -8.33 15.85
N PHE A 171 -3.31 -8.06 15.76
CA PHE A 171 -4.34 -8.92 16.36
C PHE A 171 -4.53 -10.24 15.58
N LEU A 172 -4.45 -10.23 14.25
CA LEU A 172 -4.43 -11.45 13.43
C LEU A 172 -3.24 -12.33 13.81
N ASP A 173 -2.04 -11.76 13.94
CA ASP A 173 -0.85 -12.50 14.39
C ASP A 173 -1.01 -13.05 15.81
N PHE A 174 -1.61 -12.28 16.71
CA PHE A 174 -1.93 -12.74 18.05
C PHE A 174 -2.91 -13.94 18.03
N LEU A 175 -4.03 -13.84 17.31
CA LEU A 175 -5.00 -14.94 17.20
C LEU A 175 -4.39 -16.18 16.54
N ALA A 176 -3.60 -16.01 15.49
CA ALA A 176 -2.89 -17.10 14.84
C ALA A 176 -1.98 -17.86 15.82
N ASN A 177 -1.25 -17.13 16.69
CA ASN A 177 -0.46 -17.75 17.76
C ASN A 177 -1.33 -18.50 18.78
N GLN A 178 -2.46 -17.93 19.20
CA GLN A 178 -3.37 -18.57 20.16
C GLN A 178 -3.99 -19.87 19.63
N LEU A 179 -4.10 -19.98 18.30
CA LEU A 179 -4.63 -21.16 17.62
C LEU A 179 -3.53 -22.07 17.04
N GLU A 180 -2.26 -21.77 17.29
CA GLU A 180 -1.09 -22.51 16.78
C GLU A 180 -1.03 -22.59 15.23
N LEU A 181 -1.55 -21.57 14.54
CA LEU A 181 -1.63 -21.50 13.08
C LEU A 181 -0.48 -20.68 12.48
N LEU A 182 0.74 -21.25 12.53
CA LEU A 182 1.96 -20.58 12.09
C LEU A 182 1.93 -20.06 10.64
N GLN A 183 1.12 -20.68 9.77
CA GLN A 183 0.98 -20.28 8.37
C GLN A 183 0.36 -18.88 8.19
N TYR A 184 -0.37 -18.37 9.18
CA TYR A 184 -0.95 -17.02 9.15
C TYR A 184 0.07 -15.93 9.48
N HIS A 185 1.26 -16.28 10.00
CA HIS A 185 2.28 -15.28 10.25
C HIS A 185 2.83 -14.70 8.95
N SER A 186 2.56 -13.41 8.77
CA SER A 186 3.22 -12.62 7.75
C SER A 186 3.55 -11.26 8.33
N ASN A 187 4.85 -10.98 8.45
CA ASN A 187 5.35 -9.71 8.97
C ASN A 187 6.05 -8.87 7.91
N GLU A 188 6.47 -9.46 6.79
CA GLU A 188 7.34 -8.76 5.83
C GLU A 188 6.56 -7.94 4.79
N PHE A 189 5.52 -8.50 4.19
CA PHE A 189 4.86 -7.93 3.01
C PHE A 189 3.53 -7.25 3.35
N LEU A 190 3.16 -6.20 2.61
CA LEU A 190 1.87 -5.55 2.76
C LEU A 190 0.71 -6.49 2.34
N PHE A 191 0.94 -7.28 1.28
CA PHE A 191 -0.05 -8.20 0.72
C PHE A 191 0.45 -9.65 0.84
N PRO A 192 0.10 -10.39 1.93
CA PRO A 192 0.47 -11.79 2.10
C PRO A 192 -0.16 -12.69 1.02
N ASP A 193 0.35 -13.92 0.89
CA ASP A 193 -0.29 -14.95 0.07
C ASP A 193 -1.59 -15.41 0.74
N PRO A 194 -2.77 -15.27 0.08
CA PRO A 194 -4.05 -15.75 0.61
C PRO A 194 -4.11 -17.25 0.92
N LYS A 195 -3.22 -18.04 0.31
CA LYS A 195 -3.11 -19.50 0.51
C LYS A 195 -2.00 -19.88 1.47
N HIS A 196 -1.26 -18.91 2.01
CA HIS A 196 -0.14 -19.13 2.94
C HIS A 196 0.98 -20.05 2.41
N LYS A 197 1.10 -20.21 1.08
CA LYS A 197 2.10 -21.09 0.45
C LYS A 197 3.38 -20.33 0.06
N LYS A 198 3.26 -19.02 -0.14
CA LYS A 198 4.32 -18.07 -0.48
C LYS A 198 4.32 -16.94 0.55
N ARG A 199 5.37 -16.12 0.51
CA ARG A 199 5.54 -15.02 1.47
C ARG A 199 4.62 -13.82 1.17
N HIS A 200 4.22 -13.68 -0.08
CA HIS A 200 3.40 -12.58 -0.57
C HIS A 200 2.53 -13.01 -1.74
N LEU A 201 1.57 -12.15 -2.07
CA LEU A 201 0.67 -12.30 -3.20
C LEU A 201 1.45 -12.59 -4.51
N THR A 202 1.01 -13.59 -5.26
CA THR A 202 1.59 -13.89 -6.57
C THR A 202 0.91 -13.07 -7.67
N SER A 203 1.57 -12.89 -8.83
CA SER A 203 0.97 -12.21 -9.99
C SER A 203 -0.34 -12.87 -10.45
N THR A 204 -0.45 -14.19 -10.34
CA THR A 204 -1.65 -14.96 -10.69
C THR A 204 -2.80 -14.64 -9.73
N GLN A 205 -2.53 -14.63 -8.42
CA GLN A 205 -3.54 -14.29 -7.41
C GLN A 205 -3.96 -12.82 -7.50
N ALA A 206 -3.01 -11.92 -7.70
CA ALA A 206 -3.27 -10.51 -7.92
C ALA A 206 -4.11 -10.27 -9.19
N THR A 207 -3.87 -11.05 -10.26
CA THR A 207 -4.70 -11.02 -11.47
C THR A 207 -6.10 -11.55 -11.20
N ALA A 208 -6.24 -12.62 -10.42
CA ALA A 208 -7.55 -13.15 -10.02
C ALA A 208 -8.34 -12.13 -9.17
N ALA A 209 -7.68 -11.45 -8.24
CA ALA A 209 -8.28 -10.41 -7.41
C ALA A 209 -8.80 -9.24 -8.27
N LEU A 210 -8.03 -8.83 -9.28
CA LEU A 210 -8.45 -7.76 -10.17
C LEU A 210 -9.59 -8.19 -11.12
N ARG A 211 -9.55 -9.44 -11.61
CA ARG A 211 -10.65 -10.00 -12.42
C ARG A 211 -11.95 -10.07 -11.63
N SER A 212 -11.89 -10.51 -10.37
CA SER A 212 -13.06 -10.53 -9.50
C SER A 212 -13.60 -9.11 -9.24
N LEU A 213 -12.73 -8.13 -9.02
CA LEU A 213 -13.15 -6.73 -8.87
C LEU A 213 -13.80 -6.15 -10.13
N THR A 214 -13.39 -6.62 -11.31
CA THR A 214 -13.82 -6.10 -12.62
C THR A 214 -14.68 -7.10 -13.39
N GLN A 215 -15.33 -8.03 -12.68
CA GLN A 215 -16.11 -9.11 -13.28
C GLN A 215 -17.32 -8.59 -14.07
N ASP A 216 -17.87 -7.44 -13.65
CA ASP A 216 -19.03 -6.81 -14.26
C ASP A 216 -18.68 -5.95 -15.50
N LEU A 217 -17.39 -5.78 -15.79
CA LEU A 217 -16.95 -5.15 -17.03
C LEU A 217 -17.06 -6.15 -18.18
N GLN A 218 -17.29 -5.65 -19.41
CA GLN A 218 -17.31 -6.47 -20.64
C GLN A 218 -16.07 -7.37 -20.78
N THR A 219 -14.92 -6.93 -20.26
CA THR A 219 -13.72 -7.75 -20.16
C THR A 219 -13.12 -7.55 -18.78
N SER A 220 -13.08 -8.61 -17.97
CA SER A 220 -12.43 -8.57 -16.67
C SER A 220 -10.93 -8.32 -16.81
N TRP A 221 -10.42 -7.39 -16.03
CA TRP A 221 -9.05 -6.89 -16.18
C TRP A 221 -8.02 -7.77 -15.48
N THR A 222 -6.94 -8.04 -16.21
CA THR A 222 -5.69 -8.53 -15.62
C THR A 222 -4.84 -7.34 -15.18
N ILE A 223 -3.83 -7.57 -14.32
CA ILE A 223 -2.87 -6.51 -13.93
C ILE A 223 -2.22 -5.87 -15.16
N SER A 224 -1.86 -6.68 -16.15
CA SER A 224 -1.22 -6.18 -17.37
C SER A 224 -2.18 -5.34 -18.21
N LEU A 225 -3.42 -5.81 -18.39
CA LEU A 225 -4.44 -5.11 -19.17
C LEU A 225 -4.82 -3.79 -18.50
N TYR A 226 -5.06 -3.80 -17.19
CA TYR A 226 -5.34 -2.58 -16.43
C TYR A 226 -4.18 -1.59 -16.54
N ARG A 227 -2.92 -2.05 -16.39
CA ARG A 227 -1.76 -1.17 -16.58
C ARG A 227 -1.72 -0.54 -17.97
N GLN A 228 -1.98 -1.31 -19.02
CA GLN A 228 -2.02 -0.78 -20.39
C GLN A 228 -3.13 0.27 -20.57
N ALA A 229 -4.33 -0.03 -20.07
CA ALA A 229 -5.47 0.89 -20.10
C ALA A 229 -5.17 2.18 -19.33
N ALA A 230 -4.67 2.08 -18.09
CA ALA A 230 -4.31 3.22 -17.27
C ALA A 230 -3.23 4.09 -17.92
N ILE A 231 -2.23 3.49 -18.58
CA ILE A 231 -1.21 4.25 -19.33
C ILE A 231 -1.83 4.98 -20.52
N ALA A 232 -2.74 4.34 -21.26
CA ALA A 232 -3.42 4.97 -22.39
C ALA A 232 -4.30 6.15 -21.92
N ILE A 233 -5.06 5.97 -20.84
CA ILE A 233 -5.84 7.02 -20.19
C ILE A 233 -4.93 8.16 -19.74
N ALA A 234 -3.83 7.86 -19.06
CA ALA A 234 -2.90 8.86 -18.57
C ALA A 234 -2.32 9.72 -19.70
N LYS A 235 -1.87 9.07 -20.78
CA LYS A 235 -1.35 9.76 -21.95
C LYS A 235 -2.38 10.68 -22.60
N ARG A 236 -3.64 10.25 -22.67
CA ARG A 236 -4.73 10.99 -23.34
C ARG A 236 -5.33 12.10 -22.49
N HIS A 237 -5.55 11.86 -21.20
CA HIS A 237 -6.34 12.76 -20.34
C HIS A 237 -5.51 13.43 -19.26
N ILE A 238 -4.65 12.67 -18.57
CA ILE A 238 -3.83 13.21 -17.47
C ILE A 238 -2.74 14.15 -18.01
N SER A 239 -2.17 13.89 -19.19
CA SER A 239 -1.19 14.76 -19.82
C SER A 239 -1.66 16.22 -19.92
N ASP A 240 -2.91 16.44 -20.30
CA ASP A 240 -3.45 17.79 -20.45
C ASP A 240 -3.76 18.44 -19.10
N LEU A 241 -4.15 17.66 -18.10
CA LEU A 241 -4.29 18.15 -16.72
C LEU A 241 -2.94 18.59 -16.13
N ILE A 242 -1.86 17.85 -16.42
CA ILE A 242 -0.50 18.23 -16.01
C ILE A 242 -0.10 19.57 -16.64
N LYS A 243 -0.34 19.76 -17.95
CA LYS A 243 -0.06 21.04 -18.62
C LYS A 243 -0.82 22.19 -17.99
N LYS A 244 -2.12 22.01 -17.70
CA LYS A 244 -2.99 23.03 -17.11
C LYS A 244 -2.57 23.41 -15.69
N ARG A 245 -2.15 22.45 -14.88
CA ARG A 245 -1.71 22.70 -13.49
C ARG A 245 -0.31 23.32 -13.40
N ASN A 246 0.49 23.30 -14.47
CA ASN A 246 1.83 23.87 -14.52
C ASN A 246 2.69 23.46 -13.30
N PHE A 247 2.88 22.15 -13.14
CA PHE A 247 3.55 21.54 -11.97
C PHE A 247 4.92 22.16 -11.65
N TYR A 248 5.67 22.58 -12.69
CA TYR A 248 6.95 23.27 -12.56
C TYR A 248 7.07 24.36 -13.61
N TYR A 249 7.65 25.49 -13.22
CA TYR A 249 8.01 26.57 -14.15
C TYR A 249 9.53 26.70 -14.26
N PRO A 250 10.09 26.83 -15.47
CA PRO A 250 9.41 26.77 -16.77
C PRO A 250 9.06 25.34 -17.19
N SER A 251 7.84 25.13 -17.70
CA SER A 251 7.39 23.83 -18.20
C SER A 251 7.79 23.63 -19.66
N ASP A 252 8.56 22.57 -19.98
CA ASP A 252 8.78 22.16 -21.37
C ASP A 252 7.59 21.34 -21.90
N ALA A 253 7.37 21.32 -23.23
CA ALA A 253 6.25 20.60 -23.86
C ALA A 253 6.25 19.07 -23.60
N SER A 254 7.41 18.51 -23.24
CA SER A 254 7.59 17.08 -22.95
C SER A 254 7.40 16.71 -21.47
N THR A 255 7.28 17.71 -20.58
CA THR A 255 7.12 17.55 -19.12
C THR A 255 6.02 16.56 -18.75
N PRO A 256 4.79 16.64 -19.31
CA PRO A 256 3.73 15.69 -18.99
C PRO A 256 4.10 14.24 -19.33
N VAL A 257 4.72 14.03 -20.49
CA VAL A 257 5.15 12.69 -20.94
C VAL A 257 6.23 12.14 -20.02
N ARG A 258 7.18 12.98 -19.60
CA ARG A 258 8.25 12.58 -18.67
C ARG A 258 7.70 12.24 -17.29
N MET A 259 6.73 13.01 -16.79
CA MET A 259 6.08 12.75 -15.49
C MET A 259 5.25 11.46 -15.49
N ILE A 260 4.47 11.22 -16.55
CA ILE A 260 3.74 9.95 -16.72
C ILE A 260 4.73 8.78 -16.80
N ALA A 261 5.82 8.94 -17.56
CA ALA A 261 6.88 7.93 -17.64
C ALA A 261 7.46 7.64 -16.24
N ALA A 262 7.80 8.66 -15.46
CA ALA A 262 8.27 8.51 -14.08
C ALA A 262 7.26 7.75 -13.21
N GLY A 263 5.98 8.15 -13.21
CA GLY A 263 4.93 7.53 -12.39
C GLY A 263 4.67 6.04 -12.72
N VAL A 264 4.89 5.63 -13.96
CA VAL A 264 4.73 4.21 -14.37
C VAL A 264 6.02 3.39 -14.24
N GLY A 265 7.12 4.00 -13.77
CA GLY A 265 8.44 3.36 -13.61
C GLY A 265 9.27 3.28 -14.90
N HIS A 266 8.98 4.11 -15.90
CA HIS A 266 9.82 4.27 -17.10
C HIS A 266 10.83 5.39 -16.85
N HIS A 267 12.12 5.14 -17.09
CA HIS A 267 13.21 6.06 -16.79
C HIS A 267 13.26 7.24 -17.78
N PRO A 268 12.86 8.47 -17.41
CA PRO A 268 12.96 9.63 -18.28
C PRO A 268 14.35 10.23 -18.10
N ARG A 269 15.25 10.05 -19.10
CA ARG A 269 16.67 10.48 -19.01
C ARG A 269 16.87 11.96 -18.63
N THR A 270 15.91 12.83 -18.96
CA THR A 270 16.03 14.29 -18.74
C THR A 270 15.52 14.73 -17.37
N LEU A 271 14.38 14.21 -16.87
CA LEU A 271 13.89 14.49 -15.50
C LEU A 271 14.94 14.14 -14.43
N LEU A 272 15.79 13.15 -14.71
CA LEU A 272 16.83 12.73 -13.78
C LEU A 272 18.08 13.62 -13.80
N LYS A 273 18.28 14.47 -14.81
CA LYS A 273 19.37 15.45 -14.78
C LYS A 273 18.99 16.66 -13.91
N ASP A 274 17.72 17.05 -13.95
CA ASP A 274 17.23 18.22 -13.23
C ASP A 274 17.05 17.96 -11.72
N TYR A 275 16.90 16.69 -11.31
CA TYR A 275 16.62 16.28 -9.93
C TYR A 275 17.57 15.18 -9.36
N ALA A 276 18.75 14.92 -9.95
CA ALA A 276 19.75 13.96 -9.38
C ALA A 276 21.10 14.65 -9.14
N ILE A 277 21.74 14.47 -7.97
CA ILE A 277 22.68 13.38 -7.60
C ILE A 277 22.62 13.23 -6.06
N ASP A 278 22.28 12.07 -5.45
CA ASP A 278 23.22 11.29 -4.59
C ASP A 278 22.61 9.97 -4.09
N ARG A 279 23.37 8.89 -3.85
CA ARG A 279 23.06 7.47 -4.12
C ARG A 279 22.30 6.63 -3.05
N ALA A 280 21.60 7.21 -2.07
CA ALA A 280 20.87 6.47 -1.03
C ALA A 280 19.45 7.02 -0.74
N LEU A 281 18.47 6.17 -0.41
CA LEU A 281 17.26 6.59 0.32
C LEU A 281 17.70 7.04 1.73
N PRO A 282 17.29 8.22 2.24
CA PRO A 282 16.28 9.16 1.72
C PRO A 282 16.86 10.29 0.83
N ALA A 283 18.19 10.42 0.72
CA ALA A 283 18.90 11.53 0.08
C ALA A 283 18.50 11.82 -1.39
N ARG A 284 17.68 10.96 -2.03
CA ARG A 284 17.09 11.13 -3.38
C ARG A 284 15.61 11.50 -3.43
N LEU A 285 14.87 11.42 -2.34
CA LEU A 285 13.47 11.86 -2.31
C LEU A 285 13.44 13.32 -1.88
N GLN A 286 13.98 14.17 -2.76
CA GLN A 286 13.91 15.61 -2.57
C GLN A 286 12.44 16.06 -2.42
N PRO A 287 12.15 17.09 -1.61
CA PRO A 287 10.79 17.58 -1.42
C PRO A 287 10.06 17.84 -2.75
N GLU A 288 10.76 18.37 -3.75
CA GLU A 288 10.22 18.65 -5.08
C GLU A 288 9.78 17.36 -5.78
N LEU A 289 10.57 16.29 -5.69
CA LEU A 289 10.22 15.00 -6.29
C LEU A 289 9.05 14.32 -5.57
N LEU A 290 9.00 14.44 -4.24
CA LEU A 290 7.87 13.96 -3.45
C LEU A 290 6.59 14.71 -3.80
N GLU A 291 6.67 16.03 -3.97
CA GLU A 291 5.57 16.89 -4.39
C GLU A 291 5.10 16.52 -5.81
N MET A 292 6.01 16.27 -6.75
CA MET A 292 5.68 15.79 -8.10
C MET A 292 4.79 14.54 -8.02
N TYR A 293 5.23 13.55 -7.25
CA TYR A 293 4.53 12.28 -7.11
C TYR A 293 3.21 12.44 -6.37
N ARG A 294 3.15 13.31 -5.36
CA ARG A 294 1.91 13.66 -4.66
C ARG A 294 0.89 14.20 -5.63
N GLN A 295 1.25 15.25 -6.38
CA GLN A 295 0.35 15.87 -7.35
C GLN A 295 -0.07 14.90 -8.47
N LEU A 296 0.83 14.04 -8.95
CA LEU A 296 0.50 13.02 -9.96
C LEU A 296 -0.45 11.95 -9.43
N SER A 297 -0.23 11.46 -8.20
CA SER A 297 -1.15 10.55 -7.51
C SER A 297 -2.51 11.22 -7.34
N THR A 298 -2.56 12.47 -6.86
CA THR A 298 -3.82 13.22 -6.70
C THR A 298 -4.56 13.41 -8.01
N LEU A 299 -3.87 13.76 -9.12
CA LEU A 299 -4.52 13.88 -10.42
C LEU A 299 -5.16 12.56 -10.87
N TRP A 300 -4.44 11.45 -10.71
CA TRP A 300 -4.97 10.13 -11.05
C TRP A 300 -6.19 9.77 -10.18
N GLN A 301 -6.12 10.06 -8.89
CA GLN A 301 -7.19 9.81 -7.93
C GLN A 301 -8.44 10.62 -8.28
N SER A 302 -8.30 11.93 -8.51
CA SER A 302 -9.41 12.80 -8.90
C SER A 302 -10.04 12.37 -10.22
N TRP A 303 -9.22 11.92 -11.20
CA TRP A 303 -9.74 11.43 -12.47
C TRP A 303 -10.59 10.16 -12.28
N ASN A 304 -10.12 9.18 -11.50
CA ASN A 304 -10.89 7.96 -11.20
C ASN A 304 -12.13 8.19 -10.31
N GLN A 305 -12.19 9.31 -9.59
CA GLN A 305 -13.40 9.68 -8.83
C GLN A 305 -14.46 10.31 -9.74
N GLN A 306 -14.02 11.00 -10.79
CA GLN A 306 -14.88 11.69 -11.74
C GLN A 306 -15.40 10.78 -12.86
N TYR A 307 -14.62 9.77 -13.26
CA TYR A 307 -14.86 8.88 -14.39
C TYR A 307 -14.70 7.42 -13.98
#